data_AF-A0A2R5GSX5-F1
#
_entry.id   AF-A0A2R5GSX5-F1
#
_cell.length_a   1.000
_cell.length_b   1.000
_cell.length_c   1.000
_cell.angle_alpha   90.00
_cell.angle_beta   90.00
_cell.angle_gamma   90.00
#
_symmetry.space_group_name_H-M   'P 1'
#
loop_
_entity.id
_entity.type
_entity.pdbx_description
1 polymer ?
#
loop_
_entity_poly.entity_id
_entity_poly.type
_entity_poly.pdbx_seq_one_letter_code
_entity_poly.pdbx_strand_id
1 'polypeptide(L)'
;MAEEDAAREGAQLYVRSGGEARKKQIEERAAEKGLDLNVICFKKEPLDEALQRFLQARKFDLENTLKCIEDAIRWRSENASNIWYEQTGSVDLTALHCLTTNEKFTKYHVCLMEELQDKYAESTELFQRTINKTLSILDLRGLTMAKLNSDTLNFVKCVAEVDSNNYPETMGKMLIINAPAIFQVTWKMIKGFLDPRTVSKIEIFGDEKSWKARLAELVEQDQLPAELGGTGPPCLSLENPFTEKEMASGTSVEEVLSVKSGDFITYRFFTRPAGNITFKLVFKPTANAQEPVELVPSRAFTEAECSNGSVVSGTVDCPADGEIQAVWEHPNWWSRTLLYRVFKEEAKKA
;
A
#
# COMPACT_ATOMS: atom_id res chain seq x y z
N MET A 1 -18.60 -12.32 -36.83
CA MET A 1 -18.74 -13.17 -35.63
C MET A 1 -18.01 -14.50 -35.80
N ALA A 2 -18.51 -15.50 -36.54
CA ALA A 2 -17.83 -16.81 -36.61
C ALA A 2 -16.38 -16.78 -37.15
N GLU A 3 -16.08 -15.94 -38.16
CA GLU A 3 -14.70 -15.77 -38.67
C GLU A 3 -13.79 -14.96 -37.73
N GLU A 4 -14.34 -14.01 -36.97
CA GLU A 4 -13.58 -13.23 -35.95
C GLU A 4 -13.29 -14.07 -34.70
N ASP A 5 -14.21 -14.93 -34.31
CA ASP A 5 -14.05 -15.84 -33.18
C ASP A 5 -13.04 -16.95 -33.52
N ALA A 6 -13.08 -17.49 -34.74
CA ALA A 6 -12.07 -18.43 -35.23
C ALA A 6 -10.66 -17.80 -35.37
N ALA A 7 -10.58 -16.53 -35.79
CA ALA A 7 -9.32 -15.78 -35.83
C ALA A 7 -8.78 -15.48 -34.42
N ARG A 8 -9.65 -15.21 -33.44
CA ARG A 8 -9.29 -15.08 -32.02
C ARG A 8 -8.81 -16.39 -31.42
N GLU A 9 -9.49 -17.50 -31.66
CA GLU A 9 -9.06 -18.83 -31.22
C GLU A 9 -7.73 -19.24 -31.87
N GLY A 10 -7.56 -19.02 -33.17
CA GLY A 10 -6.30 -19.27 -33.88
C GLY A 10 -5.13 -18.45 -33.34
N ALA A 11 -5.36 -17.16 -33.02
CA ALA A 11 -4.36 -16.31 -32.37
C ALA A 11 -4.06 -16.76 -30.94
N GLN A 12 -5.06 -17.20 -30.17
CA GLN A 12 -4.86 -17.74 -28.82
C GLN A 12 -4.10 -19.08 -28.83
N LEU A 13 -4.36 -19.95 -29.82
CA LEU A 13 -3.63 -21.21 -30.02
C LEU A 13 -2.18 -20.98 -30.45
N TYR A 14 -1.93 -20.02 -31.34
CA TYR A 14 -0.58 -19.62 -31.76
C TYR A 14 0.22 -18.96 -30.63
N VAL A 15 -0.44 -18.14 -29.80
CA VAL A 15 0.16 -17.56 -28.59
C VAL A 15 0.43 -18.62 -27.53
N ARG A 16 -0.40 -19.67 -27.43
CA ARG A 16 -0.17 -20.81 -26.53
C ARG A 16 1.01 -21.68 -26.98
N SER A 17 1.05 -22.12 -28.24
CA SER A 17 2.12 -23.00 -28.74
C SER A 17 3.48 -22.28 -28.85
N GLY A 18 3.48 -21.01 -29.28
CA GLY A 18 4.65 -20.15 -29.22
C GLY A 18 4.98 -19.66 -27.81
N GLY A 19 4.05 -19.78 -26.87
CA GLY A 19 4.23 -19.46 -25.45
C GLY A 19 5.04 -20.54 -24.75
N GLU A 20 4.61 -21.81 -24.85
CA GLU A 20 5.31 -22.95 -24.26
C GLU A 20 6.76 -23.07 -24.74
N ALA A 21 7.01 -22.92 -26.05
CA ALA A 21 8.36 -22.95 -26.59
C ALA A 21 9.24 -21.83 -26.00
N ARG A 22 8.69 -20.62 -25.81
CA ARG A 22 9.42 -19.50 -25.21
C ARG A 22 9.67 -19.68 -23.73
N LYS A 23 8.73 -20.26 -22.97
CA LYS A 23 8.93 -20.58 -21.56
C LYS A 23 10.09 -21.53 -21.38
N LYS A 24 10.14 -22.61 -22.18
CA LYS A 24 11.26 -23.55 -22.18
C LYS A 24 12.59 -22.87 -22.49
N GLN A 25 12.62 -21.96 -23.47
CA GLN A 25 13.83 -21.18 -23.78
C GLN A 25 14.27 -20.26 -22.63
N ILE A 26 13.32 -19.67 -21.88
CA ILE A 26 13.64 -18.90 -20.67
C ILE A 26 14.24 -19.82 -19.61
N GLU A 27 13.65 -20.99 -19.37
CA GLU A 27 14.16 -21.96 -18.39
C GLU A 27 15.58 -22.43 -18.72
N GLU A 28 15.85 -22.78 -19.97
CA GLU A 28 17.17 -23.20 -20.45
C GLU A 28 18.22 -22.09 -20.24
N ARG A 29 17.90 -20.85 -20.67
CA ARG A 29 18.82 -19.71 -20.52
C ARG A 29 19.01 -19.25 -19.08
N ALA A 30 17.97 -19.37 -18.26
CA ALA A 30 18.03 -19.08 -16.83
C ALA A 30 18.94 -20.10 -16.12
N ALA A 31 18.85 -21.38 -16.49
CA ALA A 31 19.72 -22.44 -15.99
C ALA A 31 21.19 -22.21 -16.36
N GLU A 32 21.49 -21.82 -17.61
CA GLU A 32 22.85 -21.45 -18.05
C GLU A 32 23.46 -20.32 -17.21
N LYS A 33 22.60 -19.40 -16.73
CA LYS A 33 22.98 -18.26 -15.88
C LYS A 33 22.93 -18.56 -14.38
N GLY A 34 22.50 -19.76 -13.97
CA GLY A 34 22.35 -20.14 -12.57
C GLY A 34 21.25 -19.38 -11.82
N LEU A 35 20.21 -18.93 -12.52
CA LEU A 35 19.09 -18.19 -11.94
C LEU A 35 18.06 -19.15 -11.33
N ASP A 36 17.63 -18.90 -10.09
CA ASP A 36 16.48 -19.59 -9.49
C ASP A 36 15.17 -18.89 -9.88
N LEU A 37 14.46 -19.48 -10.83
CA LEU A 37 13.19 -18.94 -11.32
C LEU A 37 12.04 -19.06 -10.30
N ASN A 38 12.17 -19.83 -9.23
CA ASN A 38 11.10 -19.91 -8.23
C ASN A 38 10.95 -18.59 -7.44
N VAL A 39 11.97 -17.74 -7.46
CA VAL A 39 11.98 -16.43 -6.78
C VAL A 39 10.95 -15.45 -7.37
N ILE A 40 10.54 -15.62 -8.64
CA ILE A 40 9.54 -14.76 -9.30
C ILE A 40 8.10 -15.29 -9.20
N CYS A 41 7.92 -16.48 -8.63
CA CYS A 41 6.62 -17.09 -8.40
C CYS A 41 5.96 -16.46 -7.17
N PHE A 42 4.67 -16.18 -7.26
CA PHE A 42 3.89 -15.88 -6.05
C PHE A 42 3.64 -17.15 -5.24
N LYS A 43 3.22 -16.98 -3.98
CA LYS A 43 2.88 -18.11 -3.10
C LYS A 43 1.84 -19.03 -3.75
N LYS A 44 2.15 -20.33 -3.82
CA LYS A 44 1.34 -21.38 -4.48
C LYS A 44 1.10 -21.17 -5.99
N GLU A 45 1.77 -20.22 -6.62
CA GLU A 45 1.68 -20.01 -8.08
C GLU A 45 2.61 -20.99 -8.81
N PRO A 46 2.13 -21.73 -9.81
CA PRO A 46 2.98 -22.55 -10.67
C PRO A 46 3.97 -21.68 -11.47
N LEU A 47 5.20 -22.16 -11.64
CA LEU A 47 6.24 -21.46 -12.42
C LEU A 47 5.77 -21.12 -13.84
N ASP A 48 4.99 -22.00 -14.47
CA ASP A 48 4.48 -21.79 -15.82
C ASP A 48 3.58 -20.53 -15.94
N GLU A 49 2.79 -20.24 -14.89
CA GLU A 49 1.96 -19.04 -14.81
C GLU A 49 2.81 -17.79 -14.53
N ALA A 50 3.82 -17.91 -13.67
CA ALA A 50 4.77 -16.83 -13.43
C ALA A 50 5.51 -16.43 -14.71
N LEU A 51 6.07 -17.39 -15.45
CA LEU A 51 6.72 -17.14 -16.74
C LEU A 51 5.77 -16.52 -17.76
N GLN A 52 4.51 -16.95 -17.76
CA GLN A 52 3.47 -16.38 -18.61
C GLN A 52 3.23 -14.89 -18.32
N ARG A 53 3.25 -14.47 -17.05
CA ARG A 53 3.12 -13.04 -16.65
C ARG A 53 4.27 -12.20 -17.21
N PHE A 54 5.51 -12.64 -17.01
CA PHE A 54 6.69 -11.92 -17.50
C PHE A 54 6.74 -11.84 -19.03
N LEU A 55 6.45 -12.95 -19.72
CA LEU A 55 6.35 -12.98 -21.18
C LEU A 55 5.27 -12.01 -21.68
N GLN A 56 4.06 -12.04 -21.11
CA GLN A 56 2.98 -11.14 -21.54
C GLN A 56 3.35 -9.67 -21.35
N ALA A 57 3.94 -9.32 -20.21
CA ALA A 57 4.36 -7.96 -19.90
C ALA A 57 5.48 -7.45 -20.83
N ARG A 58 6.22 -8.35 -21.48
CA ARG A 58 7.27 -8.03 -22.47
C ARG A 58 6.88 -8.42 -23.89
N LYS A 59 5.57 -8.60 -24.16
CA LYS A 59 5.02 -8.92 -25.49
C LYS A 59 5.67 -10.15 -26.14
N PHE A 60 6.02 -11.13 -25.30
CA PHE A 60 6.70 -12.37 -25.66
C PHE A 60 8.08 -12.19 -26.28
N ASP A 61 8.74 -11.04 -26.02
CA ASP A 61 10.12 -10.80 -26.37
C ASP A 61 11.06 -11.50 -25.38
N LEU A 62 11.83 -12.47 -25.86
CA LEU A 62 12.60 -13.38 -25.03
C LEU A 62 13.73 -12.68 -24.25
N GLU A 63 14.48 -11.80 -24.93
CA GLU A 63 15.63 -11.10 -24.34
C GLU A 63 15.17 -10.11 -23.25
N ASN A 64 14.15 -9.31 -23.55
CA ASN A 64 13.59 -8.38 -22.57
C ASN A 64 12.91 -9.11 -21.40
N THR A 65 12.31 -10.27 -21.66
CA THR A 65 11.74 -11.12 -20.60
C THR A 65 12.82 -11.64 -19.68
N LEU A 66 13.87 -12.26 -20.22
CA LEU A 66 14.97 -12.81 -19.43
C LEU A 66 15.67 -11.72 -18.61
N LYS A 67 15.96 -10.57 -19.24
CA LYS A 67 16.53 -9.42 -18.54
C LYS A 67 15.63 -8.95 -17.39
N CYS A 68 14.32 -8.86 -17.61
CA CYS A 68 13.38 -8.47 -16.57
C CYS A 68 13.37 -9.48 -15.40
N ILE A 69 13.44 -10.77 -15.70
CA ILE A 69 13.51 -11.82 -14.68
C ILE A 69 14.81 -11.71 -13.88
N GLU A 70 15.95 -11.50 -14.54
CA GLU A 70 17.24 -11.26 -13.88
C GLU A 70 17.18 -10.06 -12.95
N ASP A 71 16.63 -8.94 -13.42
CA ASP A 71 16.49 -7.72 -12.64
C ASP A 71 15.53 -7.93 -11.45
N ALA A 72 14.43 -8.67 -11.63
CA ALA A 72 13.48 -8.99 -10.57
C ALA A 72 14.08 -9.91 -9.50
N ILE A 73 14.84 -10.95 -9.90
CA ILE A 73 15.53 -11.84 -8.96
C ILE A 73 16.56 -11.05 -8.15
N ARG A 74 17.37 -10.22 -8.82
CA ARG A 74 18.35 -9.36 -8.15
C ARG A 74 17.65 -8.42 -7.17
N TRP A 75 16.62 -7.72 -7.62
CA TRP A 75 15.86 -6.79 -6.79
C TRP A 75 15.26 -7.49 -5.57
N ARG A 76 14.67 -8.68 -5.74
CA ARG A 76 14.15 -9.49 -4.63
C ARG A 76 15.27 -9.88 -3.65
N SER A 77 16.44 -10.28 -4.13
CA SER A 77 17.58 -10.61 -3.26
C SER A 77 18.08 -9.42 -2.44
N GLU A 78 18.08 -8.21 -3.02
CA GLU A 78 18.52 -6.97 -2.37
C GLU A 78 17.46 -6.42 -1.39
N ASN A 79 16.18 -6.75 -1.62
CA ASN A 79 15.06 -6.23 -0.84
C ASN A 79 14.45 -7.25 0.14
N ALA A 80 14.78 -8.54 0.03
CA ALA A 80 14.24 -9.62 0.88
C ALA A 80 14.50 -9.42 2.39
N SER A 81 15.61 -8.78 2.77
CA SER A 81 15.94 -8.42 4.16
C SER A 81 15.25 -7.12 4.63
N ASN A 82 14.65 -6.36 3.71
CA ASN A 82 14.09 -5.02 3.93
C ASN A 82 12.55 -4.98 3.81
N ILE A 83 11.88 -6.09 3.45
CA ILE A 83 10.42 -6.21 3.47
C ILE A 83 10.01 -6.41 4.93
N TRP A 84 9.89 -5.30 5.66
CA TRP A 84 9.26 -5.27 6.97
C TRP A 84 7.76 -5.43 6.76
N TYR A 85 7.22 -6.57 7.19
CA TYR A 85 5.78 -6.77 7.31
C TYR A 85 5.28 -5.88 8.46
N GLU A 86 5.08 -4.59 8.20
CA GLU A 86 4.26 -3.75 9.05
C GLU A 86 2.85 -3.76 8.48
N GLN A 87 1.97 -4.52 9.11
CA GLN A 87 0.55 -4.63 8.76
C GLN A 87 -0.11 -3.27 9.01
N THR A 88 -0.01 -2.37 8.02
CA THR A 88 -0.48 -1.00 8.13
C THR A 88 -1.68 -0.80 7.22
N GLY A 89 -2.83 -0.75 7.89
CA GLY A 89 -4.08 -0.22 7.38
C GLY A 89 -3.90 1.14 6.69
N SER A 90 -4.46 1.28 5.48
CA SER A 90 -4.56 2.38 4.50
C SER A 90 -3.58 3.49 4.33
N VAL A 91 -3.58 3.86 3.05
CA VAL A 91 -3.00 5.02 2.47
C VAL A 91 -4.05 6.14 2.35
N ASP A 92 -4.08 7.09 3.28
CA ASP A 92 -4.32 8.47 2.89
C ASP A 92 -3.08 8.91 2.11
N LEU A 93 -3.16 8.96 0.78
CA LEU A 93 -2.05 9.37 -0.09
C LEU A 93 -1.50 10.75 0.31
N THR A 94 -2.36 11.59 0.87
CA THR A 94 -1.97 12.89 1.43
C THR A 94 -1.19 12.71 2.73
N ALA A 95 -1.61 11.87 3.66
CA ALA A 95 -0.86 11.59 4.88
C ALA A 95 0.45 10.88 4.56
N LEU A 96 0.45 9.82 3.78
CA LEU A 96 1.65 9.03 3.53
C LEU A 96 2.73 9.80 2.75
N HIS A 97 2.34 10.67 1.81
CA HIS A 97 3.28 11.59 1.12
C HIS A 97 3.84 12.66 2.07
N CYS A 98 3.07 12.99 3.09
CA CYS A 98 3.41 13.96 4.12
C CYS A 98 4.01 13.32 5.38
N LEU A 99 4.44 12.05 5.33
CA LEU A 99 4.99 11.34 6.49
C LEU A 99 6.22 10.51 6.11
N THR A 100 6.51 10.37 4.82
CA THR A 100 7.48 9.39 4.32
C THR A 100 8.25 9.93 3.11
N THR A 101 9.45 9.39 2.86
CA THR A 101 10.16 9.61 1.59
C THR A 101 9.58 8.70 0.51
N ASN A 102 9.78 9.04 -0.77
CA ASN A 102 9.38 8.17 -1.90
C ASN A 102 9.90 6.73 -1.73
N GLU A 103 11.07 6.53 -1.12
CA GLU A 103 11.64 5.23 -0.82
C GLU A 103 10.81 4.44 0.22
N LYS A 104 10.43 5.09 1.33
CA LYS A 104 9.60 4.46 2.37
C LYS A 104 8.21 4.11 1.85
N PHE A 105 7.59 4.97 1.04
CA PHE A 105 6.33 4.66 0.40
C PHE A 105 6.49 3.46 -0.55
N THR A 106 7.52 3.47 -1.40
CA THR A 106 7.76 2.36 -2.33
C THR A 106 7.90 1.04 -1.57
N LYS A 107 8.58 1.02 -0.42
CA LYS A 107 8.67 -0.15 0.47
C LYS A 107 7.30 -0.57 1.02
N TYR A 108 6.47 0.37 1.46
CA TYR A 108 5.11 0.08 1.90
C TYR A 108 4.26 -0.54 0.78
N HIS A 109 4.32 0.02 -0.43
CA HIS A 109 3.64 -0.55 -1.61
C HIS A 109 4.11 -1.97 -1.90
N VAL A 110 5.42 -2.23 -1.80
CA VAL A 110 5.98 -3.58 -1.92
C VAL A 110 5.39 -4.53 -0.87
N CYS A 111 5.31 -4.11 0.40
CA CYS A 111 4.70 -4.94 1.45
C CYS A 111 3.24 -5.27 1.13
N LEU A 112 2.45 -4.29 0.67
CA LEU A 112 1.06 -4.50 0.25
C LEU A 112 0.97 -5.52 -0.90
N MET A 113 1.89 -5.43 -1.89
CA MET A 113 1.93 -6.37 -3.00
C MET A 113 2.34 -7.78 -2.57
N GLU A 114 3.18 -7.93 -1.54
CA GLU A 114 3.52 -9.22 -0.95
C GLU A 114 2.36 -9.81 -0.12
N GLU A 115 1.66 -9.00 0.69
CA GLU A 115 0.44 -9.43 1.40
C GLU A 115 -0.67 -9.87 0.44
N LEU A 116 -0.81 -9.17 -0.69
CA LEU A 116 -1.78 -9.51 -1.72
C LEU A 116 -1.52 -10.91 -2.31
N GLN A 117 -0.27 -11.38 -2.33
CA GLN A 117 0.04 -12.74 -2.77
C GLN A 117 -0.53 -13.81 -1.83
N ASP A 118 -0.59 -13.55 -0.52
CA ASP A 118 -1.27 -14.46 0.41
C ASP A 118 -2.77 -14.55 0.09
N LYS A 119 -3.39 -13.42 -0.25
CA LYS A 119 -4.80 -13.38 -0.68
C LYS A 119 -5.04 -14.07 -2.02
N TYR A 120 -4.09 -13.97 -2.95
CA TYR A 120 -4.11 -14.76 -4.19
C TYR A 120 -4.02 -16.25 -3.91
N ALA A 121 -3.16 -16.68 -3.00
CA ALA A 121 -3.00 -18.08 -2.62
C ALA A 121 -4.27 -18.63 -1.95
N GLU A 122 -4.83 -17.90 -0.98
CA GLU A 122 -6.11 -18.21 -0.32
C GLU A 122 -7.26 -18.33 -1.34
N SER A 123 -7.38 -17.34 -2.24
CA SER A 123 -8.43 -17.32 -3.26
C SER A 123 -8.25 -18.44 -4.29
N THR A 124 -7.02 -18.71 -4.71
CA THR A 124 -6.71 -19.78 -5.67
C THR A 124 -7.13 -21.14 -5.13
N GLU A 125 -6.87 -21.38 -3.84
CA GLU A 125 -7.29 -22.60 -3.15
C GLU A 125 -8.82 -22.65 -3.00
N LEU A 126 -9.46 -21.56 -2.56
CA LEU A 126 -10.91 -21.52 -2.38
C LEU A 126 -11.67 -21.78 -3.69
N PHE A 127 -11.24 -21.14 -4.78
CA PHE A 127 -11.92 -21.21 -6.07
C PHE A 127 -11.38 -22.31 -7.00
N GLN A 128 -10.37 -23.07 -6.56
CA GLN A 128 -9.76 -24.18 -7.31
C GLN A 128 -9.33 -23.78 -8.74
N ARG A 129 -8.82 -22.55 -8.88
CA ARG A 129 -8.29 -21.99 -10.14
C ARG A 129 -7.32 -20.86 -9.82
N THR A 130 -6.34 -20.60 -10.69
CA THR A 130 -5.37 -19.52 -10.49
C THR A 130 -6.07 -18.15 -10.37
N ILE A 131 -5.93 -17.52 -9.21
CA ILE A 131 -6.35 -16.14 -8.94
C ILE A 131 -5.08 -15.32 -8.67
N ASN A 132 -4.69 -14.47 -9.61
CA ASN A 132 -3.49 -13.63 -9.52
C ASN A 132 -3.73 -12.20 -10.01
N LYS A 133 -5.00 -11.78 -10.09
CA LYS A 133 -5.40 -10.45 -10.55
C LYS A 133 -6.32 -9.75 -9.57
N THR A 134 -6.17 -8.44 -9.46
CA THR A 134 -7.02 -7.58 -8.63
C THR A 134 -7.92 -6.64 -9.43
N LEU A 135 -9.07 -6.34 -8.83
CA LEU A 135 -9.83 -5.12 -9.08
C LEU A 135 -9.39 -4.08 -8.04
N SER A 136 -8.80 -2.97 -8.50
CA SER A 136 -8.38 -1.86 -7.63
C SER A 136 -9.37 -0.70 -7.74
N ILE A 137 -9.70 -0.07 -6.62
CA ILE A 137 -10.55 1.13 -6.58
C ILE A 137 -9.73 2.26 -5.97
N LEU A 138 -9.50 3.32 -6.73
CA LEU A 138 -8.78 4.51 -6.30
C LEU A 138 -9.76 5.67 -6.16
N ASP A 139 -10.07 6.05 -4.92
CA ASP A 139 -10.93 7.20 -4.65
C ASP A 139 -10.12 8.50 -4.62
N LEU A 140 -10.45 9.45 -5.50
CA LEU A 140 -9.81 10.76 -5.59
C LEU A 140 -10.61 11.89 -4.92
N ARG A 141 -11.61 11.55 -4.10
CA ARG A 141 -12.33 12.55 -3.30
C ARG A 141 -11.34 13.33 -2.42
N GLY A 142 -11.42 14.66 -2.49
CA GLY A 142 -10.50 15.54 -1.73
C GLY A 142 -9.11 15.70 -2.35
N LEU A 143 -8.89 15.22 -3.57
CA LEU A 143 -7.70 15.53 -4.35
C LEU A 143 -7.74 17.01 -4.81
N THR A 144 -6.65 17.73 -4.54
CA THR A 144 -6.48 19.14 -4.93
C THR A 144 -5.22 19.32 -5.75
N MET A 145 -5.11 20.44 -6.48
CA MET A 145 -3.92 20.72 -7.31
C MET A 145 -2.64 20.84 -6.51
N ALA A 146 -2.72 21.35 -5.28
CA ALA A 146 -1.56 21.41 -4.38
C ALA A 146 -0.98 20.02 -4.07
N LYS A 147 -1.82 18.97 -4.11
CA LYS A 147 -1.42 17.57 -3.90
C LYS A 147 -0.92 16.87 -5.18
N LEU A 148 -0.99 17.53 -6.34
CA LEU A 148 -0.55 16.98 -7.63
C LEU A 148 0.76 17.63 -8.09
N ASN A 149 1.76 17.56 -7.21
CA ASN A 149 3.08 18.13 -7.44
C ASN A 149 4.05 17.12 -8.11
N SER A 150 5.29 17.55 -8.38
CA SER A 150 6.34 16.72 -8.96
C SER A 150 6.64 15.47 -8.14
N ASP A 151 6.57 15.57 -6.82
CA ASP A 151 6.93 14.47 -5.92
C ASP A 151 5.87 13.36 -6.00
N THR A 152 4.60 13.73 -6.07
CA THR A 152 3.49 12.79 -6.30
C THR A 152 3.60 12.11 -7.67
N LEU A 153 3.95 12.85 -8.72
CA LEU A 153 4.15 12.28 -10.06
C LEU A 153 5.35 11.33 -10.11
N ASN A 154 6.47 11.70 -9.48
CA ASN A 154 7.65 10.85 -9.35
C ASN A 154 7.33 9.58 -8.57
N PHE A 155 6.54 9.70 -7.50
CA PHE A 155 6.06 8.57 -6.72
C PHE A 155 5.24 7.59 -7.58
N VAL A 156 4.23 8.08 -8.31
CA VAL A 156 3.41 7.24 -9.20
C VAL A 156 4.30 6.52 -10.23
N LYS A 157 5.32 7.21 -10.75
CA LYS A 157 6.29 6.62 -11.67
C LYS A 157 7.11 5.51 -11.01
N CYS A 158 7.63 5.72 -9.81
CA CYS A 158 8.39 4.70 -9.07
C CYS A 158 7.56 3.45 -8.80
N VAL A 159 6.30 3.60 -8.36
CA VAL A 159 5.40 2.47 -8.14
C VAL A 159 5.12 1.73 -9.44
N ALA A 160 4.81 2.44 -10.52
CA ALA A 160 4.58 1.83 -11.82
C ALA A 160 5.79 1.03 -12.34
N GLU A 161 7.01 1.53 -12.10
CA GLU A 161 8.26 0.82 -12.44
C GLU A 161 8.44 -0.45 -11.60
N VAL A 162 8.20 -0.37 -10.28
CA VAL A 162 8.25 -1.54 -9.39
C VAL A 162 7.24 -2.60 -9.82
N ASP A 163 6.00 -2.21 -10.09
CA ASP A 163 4.93 -3.14 -10.50
C ASP A 163 5.23 -3.78 -11.85
N SER A 164 5.70 -3.00 -12.83
CA SER A 164 6.01 -3.50 -14.17
C SER A 164 7.19 -4.48 -14.19
N ASN A 165 8.14 -4.33 -13.27
CA ASN A 165 9.34 -5.17 -13.21
C ASN A 165 9.19 -6.37 -12.27
N ASN A 166 8.48 -6.21 -11.14
CA ASN A 166 8.46 -7.21 -10.07
C ASN A 166 7.09 -7.88 -9.87
N TYR A 167 6.01 -7.21 -10.27
CA TYR A 167 4.63 -7.71 -10.15
C TYR A 167 3.87 -7.66 -11.50
N PRO A 168 4.47 -8.11 -12.62
CA PRO A 168 3.86 -7.97 -13.93
C PRO A 168 2.53 -8.71 -14.01
N GLU A 169 1.57 -8.12 -14.74
CA GLU A 169 0.25 -8.70 -15.05
C GLU A 169 -0.67 -9.02 -13.85
N THR A 170 -0.42 -8.40 -12.69
CA THR A 170 -1.26 -8.51 -11.49
C THR A 170 -2.49 -7.59 -11.50
N MET A 171 -2.46 -6.47 -12.22
CA MET A 171 -3.63 -5.61 -12.35
C MET A 171 -4.65 -6.27 -13.28
N GLY A 172 -5.85 -6.56 -12.78
CA GLY A 172 -7.00 -7.00 -13.57
C GLY A 172 -7.76 -5.81 -14.15
N LYS A 173 -8.23 -4.92 -13.27
CA LYS A 173 -8.93 -3.68 -13.62
C LYS A 173 -8.72 -2.64 -12.52
N MET A 174 -8.71 -1.37 -12.87
CA MET A 174 -8.67 -0.27 -11.91
C MET A 174 -9.76 0.73 -12.21
N LEU A 175 -10.58 1.07 -11.20
CA LEU A 175 -11.53 2.17 -11.27
C LEU A 175 -10.98 3.35 -10.47
N ILE A 176 -10.84 4.49 -11.12
CA ILE A 176 -10.55 5.77 -10.46
C ILE A 176 -11.89 6.48 -10.30
N ILE A 177 -12.34 6.67 -9.06
CA ILE A 177 -13.66 7.22 -8.73
C ILE A 177 -13.55 8.59 -8.08
N ASN A 178 -14.63 9.37 -8.12
CA ASN A 178 -14.68 10.75 -7.62
C ASN A 178 -13.55 11.63 -8.18
N ALA A 179 -13.12 11.35 -9.42
CA ALA A 179 -12.02 12.06 -10.06
C ALA A 179 -12.43 13.51 -10.36
N PRO A 180 -11.79 14.53 -9.76
CA PRO A 180 -12.11 15.90 -10.08
C PRO A 180 -11.75 16.19 -11.54
N ALA A 181 -12.48 17.11 -12.20
CA ALA A 181 -12.26 17.41 -13.62
C ALA A 181 -10.79 17.74 -13.95
N ILE A 182 -10.07 18.32 -12.99
CA ILE A 182 -8.67 18.67 -13.14
C ILE A 182 -7.72 17.47 -13.24
N PHE A 183 -8.11 16.31 -12.69
CA PHE A 183 -7.34 15.07 -12.78
C PHE A 183 -7.11 14.64 -14.24
N GLN A 184 -7.97 15.06 -15.18
CA GLN A 184 -7.79 14.77 -16.60
C GLN A 184 -6.47 15.31 -17.17
N VAL A 185 -5.97 16.44 -16.65
CA VAL A 185 -4.66 16.99 -17.05
C VAL A 185 -3.54 16.09 -16.53
N THR A 186 -3.62 15.72 -15.25
CA THR A 186 -2.65 14.84 -14.60
C THR A 186 -2.61 13.46 -15.21
N TRP A 187 -3.77 12.90 -15.55
CA TRP A 187 -3.88 11.60 -16.21
C TRP A 187 -3.16 11.58 -17.56
N LYS A 188 -3.17 12.68 -18.33
CA LYS A 188 -2.39 12.76 -19.58
C LYS A 188 -0.89 12.59 -19.33
N MET A 189 -0.38 13.10 -18.22
CA MET A 189 1.02 12.93 -17.84
C MET A 189 1.29 11.50 -17.35
N ILE A 190 0.45 10.98 -16.44
CA ILE A 190 0.59 9.63 -15.89
C ILE A 190 0.56 8.56 -16.98
N LYS A 191 -0.33 8.69 -17.97
CA LYS A 191 -0.40 7.75 -19.11
C LYS A 191 0.92 7.62 -19.87
N GLY A 192 1.77 8.65 -19.88
CA GLY A 192 3.08 8.58 -20.52
C GLY A 192 4.07 7.66 -19.81
N PHE A 193 3.84 7.38 -18.52
CA PHE A 193 4.69 6.50 -17.70
C PHE A 193 4.17 5.06 -17.60
N LEU A 194 2.89 4.84 -17.93
CA LEU A 194 2.26 3.54 -17.85
C LEU A 194 2.33 2.82 -19.20
N ASP A 195 2.50 1.51 -19.18
CA ASP A 195 2.42 0.72 -20.41
C ASP A 195 0.97 0.75 -20.96
N PRO A 196 0.77 0.64 -22.29
CA PRO A 196 -0.56 0.75 -22.89
C PRO A 196 -1.59 -0.27 -22.40
N ARG A 197 -1.14 -1.45 -21.94
CA ARG A 197 -2.03 -2.48 -21.43
C ARG A 197 -2.53 -2.10 -20.04
N THR A 198 -1.67 -1.57 -19.17
CA THR A 198 -2.11 -0.99 -17.88
C THR A 198 -3.07 0.17 -18.09
N VAL A 199 -2.78 1.08 -19.02
CA VAL A 199 -3.70 2.19 -19.37
C VAL A 199 -5.07 1.66 -19.81
N SER A 200 -5.12 0.57 -20.58
CA SER A 200 -6.38 -0.03 -21.05
C SER A 200 -7.25 -0.66 -19.94
N LYS A 201 -6.65 -0.95 -18.77
CA LYS A 201 -7.34 -1.53 -17.61
C LYS A 201 -7.91 -0.46 -16.66
N ILE A 202 -7.57 0.82 -16.88
CA ILE A 202 -7.94 1.94 -16.02
C ILE A 202 -9.17 2.67 -16.58
N GLU A 203 -10.24 2.71 -15.79
CA GLU A 203 -11.47 3.46 -16.09
C GLU A 203 -11.61 4.62 -15.08
N ILE A 204 -11.91 5.83 -15.56
CA ILE A 204 -11.94 7.04 -14.72
C ILE A 204 -13.35 7.63 -14.72
N PHE A 205 -13.88 7.88 -13.53
CA PHE A 205 -15.21 8.40 -13.31
C PHE A 205 -15.18 9.62 -12.39
N GLY A 206 -15.84 10.69 -12.81
CA GLY A 206 -16.02 11.88 -11.99
C GLY A 206 -17.29 11.85 -11.15
N ASP A 207 -18.38 11.28 -11.68
CA ASP A 207 -19.69 11.26 -11.04
C ASP A 207 -20.01 9.92 -10.36
N GLU A 208 -20.71 10.01 -9.24
CA GLU A 208 -21.08 8.87 -8.40
C GLU A 208 -21.95 7.84 -9.10
N LYS A 209 -22.92 8.32 -9.87
CA LYS A 209 -23.88 7.45 -10.55
C LYS A 209 -23.17 6.50 -11.53
N SER A 210 -22.23 7.02 -12.32
CA SER A 210 -21.54 6.23 -13.34
C SER A 210 -20.59 5.21 -12.73
N TRP A 211 -19.80 5.58 -11.71
CA TRP A 211 -18.90 4.59 -11.10
C TRP A 211 -19.64 3.54 -10.29
N LYS A 212 -20.76 3.88 -9.63
CA LYS A 212 -21.60 2.88 -8.94
C LYS A 212 -22.22 1.89 -9.91
N ALA A 213 -22.75 2.37 -11.04
CA ALA A 213 -23.28 1.50 -12.09
C ALA A 213 -22.19 0.55 -12.60
N ARG A 214 -20.97 1.06 -12.84
CA ARG A 214 -19.86 0.23 -13.29
C ARG A 214 -19.40 -0.79 -12.24
N LEU A 215 -19.36 -0.42 -10.96
CA LEU A 215 -19.03 -1.36 -9.89
C LEU A 215 -20.05 -2.50 -9.79
N ALA A 216 -21.33 -2.20 -9.93
CA ALA A 216 -22.40 -3.20 -9.89
C ALA A 216 -22.33 -4.21 -11.06
N GLU A 217 -21.69 -3.85 -12.19
CA GLU A 217 -21.40 -4.79 -13.29
C GLU A 217 -20.20 -5.70 -13.00
N LEU A 218 -19.32 -5.31 -12.09
CA LEU A 218 -18.05 -5.98 -11.82
C LEU A 218 -18.07 -6.83 -10.54
N VAL A 219 -18.85 -6.43 -9.54
CA VAL A 219 -18.86 -7.01 -8.21
C VAL A 219 -20.29 -7.09 -7.68
N GLU A 220 -20.64 -8.22 -7.05
CA GLU A 220 -21.94 -8.42 -6.40
C GLU A 220 -22.11 -7.47 -5.21
N GLN A 221 -23.35 -7.03 -4.95
CA GLN A 221 -23.61 -6.00 -3.93
C GLN A 221 -23.22 -6.44 -2.51
N ASP A 222 -23.33 -7.72 -2.18
CA ASP A 222 -22.95 -8.29 -0.88
C ASP A 222 -21.44 -8.54 -0.74
N GLN A 223 -20.67 -8.30 -1.80
CA GLN A 223 -19.20 -8.28 -1.78
C GLN A 223 -18.64 -6.84 -1.81
N LEU A 224 -19.51 -5.85 -2.03
CA LEU A 224 -19.14 -4.43 -2.04
C LEU A 224 -19.41 -3.78 -0.67
N PRO A 225 -18.49 -2.96 -0.17
CA PRO A 225 -18.69 -2.13 1.01
C PRO A 225 -19.84 -1.14 0.87
N ALA A 226 -20.45 -0.75 2.00
CA ALA A 226 -21.53 0.23 2.03
C ALA A 226 -21.11 1.59 1.43
N GLU A 227 -19.86 2.01 1.66
CA GLU A 227 -19.28 3.26 1.14
C GLU A 227 -19.21 3.27 -0.40
N LEU A 228 -19.13 2.07 -1.00
CA LEU A 228 -19.12 1.87 -2.45
C LEU A 228 -20.50 1.50 -3.00
N GLY A 229 -21.55 1.56 -2.18
CA GLY A 229 -22.94 1.30 -2.57
C GLY A 229 -23.36 -0.16 -2.50
N GLY A 230 -22.63 -1.00 -1.76
CA GLY A 230 -23.01 -2.40 -1.51
C GLY A 230 -23.60 -2.63 -0.11
N THR A 231 -23.65 -3.91 0.26
CA THR A 231 -24.17 -4.46 1.53
C THR A 231 -23.20 -5.47 2.14
N GLY A 232 -22.04 -5.63 1.52
CA GLY A 232 -20.99 -6.53 1.96
C GLY A 232 -20.25 -6.00 3.17
N PRO A 233 -19.26 -6.78 3.65
CA PRO A 233 -18.38 -6.32 4.71
C PRO A 233 -17.79 -4.95 4.32
N PRO A 234 -17.51 -4.08 5.31
CA PRO A 234 -16.78 -2.85 5.04
C PRO A 234 -15.54 -3.20 4.22
N CYS A 235 -15.08 -2.25 3.42
CA CYS A 235 -13.89 -2.48 2.60
C CYS A 235 -12.82 -3.09 3.49
N LEU A 236 -11.88 -3.82 2.92
CA LEU A 236 -10.54 -3.78 3.47
C LEU A 236 -10.01 -2.34 3.27
N SER A 237 -10.71 -1.35 3.84
CA SER A 237 -10.19 -0.19 4.48
C SER A 237 -9.32 -0.78 5.60
N LEU A 238 -8.13 -1.20 5.24
CA LEU A 238 -7.02 -0.32 5.44
C LEU A 238 -7.56 1.05 6.04
N GLU A 239 -7.57 1.25 7.36
CA GLU A 239 -8.05 2.50 8.02
C GLU A 239 -6.86 3.43 8.25
N ASN A 240 -7.05 4.77 8.28
CA ASN A 240 -5.95 5.68 8.57
C ASN A 240 -5.32 5.18 9.88
N PRO A 241 -4.03 4.76 9.90
CA PRO A 241 -3.48 4.14 11.09
C PRO A 241 -3.38 5.15 12.23
N PHE A 242 -3.57 6.45 11.95
CA PHE A 242 -3.63 7.52 12.90
C PHE A 242 -5.08 7.90 13.25
N THR A 243 -5.34 8.01 14.54
CA THR A 243 -6.51 8.69 15.08
C THR A 243 -6.39 10.19 14.80
N GLU A 244 -7.45 10.78 14.24
CA GLU A 244 -7.53 12.21 13.96
C GLU A 244 -8.34 12.93 15.06
N LYS A 245 -7.76 13.98 15.64
CA LYS A 245 -8.41 14.82 16.65
C LYS A 245 -8.18 16.29 16.38
N GLU A 246 -9.26 17.06 16.33
CA GLU A 246 -9.16 18.51 16.39
C GLU A 246 -8.78 18.95 17.81
N MET A 247 -7.75 19.80 17.88
CA MET A 247 -7.25 20.45 19.08
C MET A 247 -7.58 21.93 19.00
N ALA A 248 -8.40 22.41 19.93
CA ALA A 248 -8.59 23.84 20.14
C ALA A 248 -7.37 24.45 20.85
N SER A 249 -7.19 25.76 20.73
CA SER A 249 -6.12 26.50 21.42
C SER A 249 -6.15 26.22 22.94
N GLY A 250 -5.03 25.80 23.51
CA GLY A 250 -4.89 25.54 24.95
C GLY A 250 -5.55 24.24 25.43
N THR A 251 -5.90 23.32 24.52
CA THR A 251 -6.43 22.00 24.89
C THR A 251 -5.37 20.91 24.84
N SER A 252 -5.64 19.81 25.55
CA SER A 252 -4.87 18.58 25.46
C SER A 252 -5.69 17.46 24.82
N VAL A 253 -4.98 16.54 24.15
CA VAL A 253 -5.51 15.25 23.71
C VAL A 253 -4.75 14.17 24.48
N GLU A 254 -5.47 13.16 24.93
CA GLU A 254 -4.91 12.06 25.71
C GLU A 254 -5.35 10.73 25.13
N GLU A 255 -4.43 9.76 25.09
CA GLU A 255 -4.71 8.38 24.70
C GLU A 255 -4.14 7.45 25.78
N VAL A 256 -4.94 6.46 26.21
CA VAL A 256 -4.59 5.55 27.30
C VAL A 256 -4.58 4.10 26.82
N LEU A 257 -3.51 3.37 27.11
CA LEU A 257 -3.36 1.96 26.78
C LEU A 257 -2.94 1.14 28.00
N SER A 258 -3.62 0.03 28.25
CA SER A 258 -3.17 -0.95 29.26
C SER A 258 -2.00 -1.78 28.73
N VAL A 259 -0.95 -1.93 29.54
CA VAL A 259 0.32 -2.55 29.20
C VAL A 259 0.76 -3.57 30.25
N LYS A 260 1.58 -4.54 29.83
CA LYS A 260 2.25 -5.50 30.70
C LYS A 260 3.76 -5.27 30.72
N SER A 261 4.41 -5.79 31.75
CA SER A 261 5.88 -5.83 31.82
C SER A 261 6.45 -6.53 30.58
N GLY A 262 7.38 -5.87 29.89
CA GLY A 262 7.99 -6.37 28.66
C GLY A 262 7.25 -6.03 27.37
N ASP A 263 6.10 -5.33 27.43
CA ASP A 263 5.49 -4.74 26.24
C ASP A 263 6.37 -3.59 25.71
N PHE A 264 6.43 -3.47 24.38
CA PHE A 264 7.03 -2.31 23.70
C PHE A 264 5.91 -1.38 23.23
N ILE A 265 6.06 -0.08 23.49
CA ILE A 265 5.09 0.92 23.07
C ILE A 265 5.71 1.81 22.02
N THR A 266 5.12 1.80 20.84
CA THR A 266 5.48 2.69 19.75
C THR A 266 4.46 3.80 19.64
N TYR A 267 4.94 5.04 19.65
CA TYR A 267 4.13 6.23 19.39
C TYR A 267 4.57 6.90 18.09
N ARG A 268 3.60 7.45 17.36
CA ARG A 268 3.82 8.21 16.12
C ARG A 268 2.81 9.35 16.07
N PHE A 269 3.23 10.58 15.78
CA PHE A 269 2.28 11.69 15.59
C PHE A 269 2.84 12.81 14.72
N PHE A 270 1.92 13.64 14.22
CA PHE A 270 2.18 14.89 13.51
C PHE A 270 0.93 15.77 13.53
N THR A 271 1.01 16.97 12.96
CA THR A 271 -0.07 17.96 13.06
C THR A 271 -0.37 18.64 11.72
N ARG A 272 -1.63 19.05 11.51
CA ARG A 272 -2.11 19.75 10.32
C ARG A 272 -2.90 21.02 10.71
N PRO A 273 -2.55 22.21 10.19
CA PRO A 273 -1.29 22.53 9.50
C PRO A 273 -0.09 22.27 10.43
N ALA A 274 1.13 22.20 9.89
CA ALA A 274 2.36 22.03 10.67
C ALA A 274 2.53 23.16 11.71
N GLY A 275 3.29 22.90 12.78
CA GLY A 275 3.34 23.82 13.91
C GLY A 275 3.64 23.12 15.23
N ASN A 276 3.98 23.94 16.23
CA ASN A 276 4.51 23.44 17.49
C ASN A 276 3.48 22.67 18.31
N ILE A 277 3.92 21.58 18.95
CA ILE A 277 3.12 20.79 19.87
C ILE A 277 4.01 20.25 20.98
N THR A 278 3.47 20.12 22.18
CA THR A 278 4.19 19.45 23.28
C THR A 278 3.68 18.03 23.38
N PHE A 279 4.60 17.07 23.57
CA PHE A 279 4.25 15.67 23.78
C PHE A 279 5.03 15.09 24.97
N LYS A 280 4.34 14.24 25.74
CA LYS A 280 4.92 13.39 26.78
C LYS A 280 4.24 12.03 26.82
N LEU A 281 4.94 11.05 27.36
CA LEU A 281 4.43 9.70 27.57
C LEU A 281 4.64 9.32 29.03
N VAL A 282 3.54 9.04 29.74
CA VAL A 282 3.54 8.76 31.17
C VAL A 282 3.11 7.33 31.42
N PHE A 283 3.87 6.60 32.23
CA PHE A 283 3.52 5.26 32.71
C PHE A 283 2.93 5.33 34.12
N LYS A 284 1.80 4.64 34.33
CA LYS A 284 1.09 4.51 35.60
C LYS A 284 1.01 3.04 36.00
N PRO A 285 1.74 2.58 37.03
CA PRO A 285 1.71 1.19 37.48
C PRO A 285 0.32 0.76 38.00
N THR A 286 -0.11 -0.48 37.74
CA THR A 286 -1.41 -1.01 38.22
C THR A 286 -1.41 -1.31 39.73
N ALA A 287 -0.25 -1.65 40.30
CA ALA A 287 -0.13 -2.07 41.68
C ALA A 287 1.02 -1.36 42.40
N ASN A 288 0.71 -0.84 43.59
CA ASN A 288 1.52 -0.05 44.51
C ASN A 288 1.52 1.45 44.18
N ALA A 289 1.47 2.28 45.24
CA ALA A 289 1.48 3.75 45.23
C ALA A 289 2.78 4.37 44.69
N GLN A 290 3.33 3.82 43.61
CA GLN A 290 4.43 4.39 42.85
C GLN A 290 3.88 5.54 42.02
N GLU A 291 4.59 6.67 42.09
CA GLU A 291 4.24 7.85 41.31
C GLU A 291 4.34 7.56 39.81
N PRO A 292 3.50 8.21 38.98
CA PRO A 292 3.60 8.11 37.53
C PRO A 292 5.02 8.45 37.05
N VAL A 293 5.53 7.68 36.10
CA VAL A 293 6.88 7.86 35.54
C VAL A 293 6.77 8.41 34.13
N GLU A 294 7.45 9.52 33.83
CA GLU A 294 7.57 9.99 32.44
C GLU A 294 8.57 9.12 31.69
N LEU A 295 8.09 8.22 30.83
CA LEU A 295 8.93 7.41 29.94
C LEU A 295 9.50 8.26 28.80
N VAL A 296 8.70 9.23 28.33
CA VAL A 296 9.15 10.27 27.41
C VAL A 296 8.89 11.61 28.09
N PRO A 297 9.93 12.34 28.51
CA PRO A 297 9.78 13.63 29.15
C PRO A 297 9.07 14.63 28.25
N SER A 298 8.31 15.54 28.86
CA SER A 298 7.63 16.61 28.14
C SER A 298 8.61 17.43 27.32
N ARG A 299 8.40 17.44 26.00
CA ARG A 299 9.20 18.19 25.03
C ARG A 299 8.30 18.91 24.04
N ALA A 300 8.66 20.17 23.75
CA ALA A 300 8.11 20.90 22.62
C ALA A 300 8.77 20.43 21.32
N PHE A 301 7.94 20.07 20.35
CA PHE A 301 8.33 19.74 18.99
C PHE A 301 8.02 20.93 18.10
N THR A 302 8.98 21.30 17.25
CA THR A 302 8.85 22.44 16.34
C THR A 302 7.98 22.12 15.14
N GLU A 303 7.51 23.16 14.44
CA GLU A 303 6.86 23.03 13.14
C GLU A 303 7.63 22.14 12.16
N ALA A 304 8.96 22.29 12.09
CA ALA A 304 9.80 21.51 11.20
C ALA A 304 9.79 20.00 11.53
N GLU A 305 9.81 19.66 12.82
CA GLU A 305 9.73 18.29 13.34
C GLU A 305 8.34 17.67 13.17
N CYS A 306 7.30 18.49 13.05
CA CYS A 306 5.89 18.07 12.92
C CYS A 306 5.30 18.37 11.53
N SER A 307 6.13 18.68 10.54
CA SER A 307 5.72 19.06 9.19
C SER A 307 5.42 17.85 8.31
N ASN A 308 4.70 18.10 7.21
CA ASN A 308 4.46 17.12 6.15
C ASN A 308 5.80 16.51 5.66
N GLY A 309 6.18 15.36 6.20
CA GLY A 309 7.32 14.51 5.86
C GLY A 309 8.03 13.96 7.10
N SER A 310 7.82 14.60 8.25
CA SER A 310 8.50 14.31 9.53
C SER A 310 7.48 13.81 10.55
N VAL A 311 7.49 12.50 10.81
CA VAL A 311 6.70 11.90 11.89
C VAL A 311 7.53 11.90 13.16
N VAL A 312 7.03 12.51 14.22
CA VAL A 312 7.62 12.32 15.53
C VAL A 312 7.29 10.90 15.96
N SER A 313 8.30 10.08 16.20
CA SER A 313 8.13 8.69 16.60
C SER A 313 9.17 8.24 17.61
N GLY A 314 8.82 7.21 18.36
CA GLY A 314 9.72 6.54 19.29
C GLY A 314 9.11 5.25 19.82
N THR A 315 9.96 4.41 20.39
CA THR A 315 9.56 3.14 21.04
C THR A 315 10.13 3.15 22.45
N VAL A 316 9.31 2.75 23.42
CA VAL A 316 9.71 2.66 24.84
C VAL A 316 9.32 1.31 25.43
N ASP A 317 10.12 0.84 26.37
CA ASP A 317 9.87 -0.40 27.09
C ASP A 317 8.95 -0.15 28.29
N CYS A 318 7.95 -1.01 28.48
CA CYS A 318 7.10 -0.98 29.67
C CYS A 318 7.78 -1.73 30.83
N PRO A 319 8.13 -1.05 31.94
CA PRO A 319 8.88 -1.66 33.02
C PRO A 319 8.03 -2.65 33.84
N ALA A 320 6.72 -2.42 33.91
CA ALA A 320 5.80 -3.19 34.73
C ALA A 320 4.39 -3.18 34.13
N ASP A 321 3.48 -3.93 34.74
CA ASP A 321 2.06 -3.89 34.41
C ASP A 321 1.46 -2.55 34.84
N GLY A 322 0.69 -1.92 33.94
CA GLY A 322 0.23 -0.56 34.14
C GLY A 322 -0.60 -0.01 32.98
N GLU A 323 -0.69 1.31 32.96
CA GLU A 323 -1.26 2.08 31.87
C GLU A 323 -0.24 3.07 31.33
N ILE A 324 -0.23 3.24 30.02
CA ILE A 324 0.49 4.31 29.35
C ILE A 324 -0.52 5.39 29.00
N GLN A 325 -0.17 6.64 29.31
CA GLN A 325 -0.91 7.82 28.94
C GLN A 325 -0.02 8.69 28.03
N ALA A 326 -0.40 8.77 26.76
CA ALA A 326 0.17 9.69 25.79
C ALA A 326 -0.58 11.01 25.88
N VAL A 327 0.14 12.12 26.03
CA VAL A 327 -0.46 13.45 26.20
C VAL A 327 0.14 14.41 25.18
N TRP A 328 -0.73 15.06 24.42
CA TRP A 328 -0.38 16.14 23.51
C TRP A 328 -1.01 17.43 23.98
N GLU A 329 -0.23 18.49 24.06
CA GLU A 329 -0.71 19.82 24.48
C GLU A 329 -0.46 20.82 23.35
N HIS A 330 -1.48 21.60 23.01
CA HIS A 330 -1.40 22.61 21.95
C HIS A 330 -1.27 24.03 22.53
N PRO A 331 -0.08 24.66 22.46
CA PRO A 331 0.18 25.93 23.13
C PRO A 331 -0.31 27.19 22.36
N ASN A 332 -0.76 27.07 21.11
CA ASN A 332 -0.96 28.24 20.22
C ASN A 332 -2.44 28.58 19.93
N TRP A 333 -2.65 29.79 19.38
CA TRP A 333 -3.88 30.58 19.30
C TRP A 333 -4.85 30.27 18.14
N TRP A 334 -4.66 29.17 17.39
CA TRP A 334 -5.59 28.68 16.37
C TRP A 334 -5.80 27.17 16.47
N SER A 335 -6.96 26.66 16.00
CA SER A 335 -7.25 25.22 16.02
C SER A 335 -6.36 24.43 15.06
N ARG A 336 -6.04 23.19 15.43
CA ARG A 336 -5.18 22.30 14.65
C ARG A 336 -5.67 20.87 14.72
N THR A 337 -5.34 20.08 13.72
CA THR A 337 -5.62 18.65 13.71
C THR A 337 -4.38 17.89 14.13
N LEU A 338 -4.48 17.08 15.19
CA LEU A 338 -3.50 16.09 15.59
C LEU A 338 -3.82 14.77 14.91
N LEU A 339 -2.82 14.15 14.30
CA LEU A 339 -2.88 12.78 13.80
C LEU A 339 -1.88 11.97 14.60
N TYR A 340 -2.35 10.98 15.37
CA TYR A 340 -1.51 10.20 16.27
C TYR A 340 -1.85 8.71 16.25
N ARG A 341 -0.87 7.87 16.57
CA ARG A 341 -1.01 6.44 16.78
C ARG A 341 -0.13 6.04 17.96
N VAL A 342 -0.70 5.31 18.90
CA VAL A 342 0.03 4.70 20.01
C VAL A 342 -0.41 3.25 20.10
N PHE A 343 0.53 2.32 20.10
CA PHE A 343 0.21 0.90 20.05
C PHE A 343 1.30 0.04 20.69
N LYS A 344 0.90 -1.19 21.05
CA LYS A 344 1.78 -2.24 21.57
C LYS A 344 2.39 -3.01 20.41
N GLU A 345 3.70 -3.24 20.45
CA GLU A 345 4.38 -4.20 19.58
C GLU A 345 4.58 -5.53 20.30
N GLU A 346 4.24 -6.65 19.64
CA GLU A 346 4.52 -7.98 20.17
C GLU A 346 6.03 -8.22 20.17
N ALA A 347 6.58 -8.68 21.30
CA ALA A 347 7.97 -9.10 21.39
C ALA A 347 8.25 -10.18 20.34
N LYS A 348 9.30 -9.98 19.52
CA LYS A 348 9.80 -11.01 18.60
C LYS A 348 9.93 -12.33 19.35
N LYS A 349 9.18 -13.35 18.93
CA LYS A 349 9.54 -14.73 19.27
C LYS A 349 10.93 -14.98 18.66
N ALA A 350 11.92 -15.10 19.55
CA ALA A 350 13.29 -15.42 19.19
C ALA A 350 13.39 -16.77 18.47
#